data_AF-A0A7C7X246-F1
#
_entry.id   AF-A0A7C7X246-F1
#
_cell.length_a   1.000
_cell.length_b   1.000
_cell.length_c   1.000
_cell.angle_alpha   90.00
_cell.angle_beta   90.00
_cell.angle_gamma   90.00
#
_symmetry.space_group_name_H-M   'P 1'
#
loop_
_entity.id
_entity.type
_entity.pdbx_description
1 polymer ?
#
loop_
_entity_poly.entity_id
_entity_poly.type
_entity_poly.pdbx_seq_one_letter_code
_entity_poly.pdbx_strand_id
1 'polypeptide(L)'
;MKAYDASTGKQLWQHPTPGLGLTIGDHHLYFIENEWPNKGGAIELVGLQLTTGKQAWRQSFDLPVPDVKRSAYDNYAPGSIPNGLLAGFIYHQGTLALEVTRTYIYLFSAKDGEHLRSLRYKNWSPYASGLRALMIDGKLWLPEAQEDFDFGFNINAYSLKDGEKVSSIKLATPIRQRCRPPLATEKFMFLGGLNTVNLSSGAETVRPIA
;
A
#
# COMPACT_ATOMS: atom_id res chain seq x y z
N MET A 1 -2.66 -20.86 -1.58
CA MET A 1 -1.31 -20.25 -1.35
C MET A 1 -0.41 -21.25 -0.63
N LYS A 2 0.93 -21.21 -0.79
CA LYS A 2 1.84 -22.21 -0.20
C LYS A 2 3.05 -21.54 0.46
N ALA A 3 3.55 -22.12 1.54
CA ALA A 3 4.82 -21.74 2.15
C ALA A 3 5.83 -22.88 2.09
N TYR A 4 7.08 -22.50 1.87
CA TYR A 4 8.20 -23.41 1.72
C TYR A 4 9.32 -22.97 2.67
N ASP A 5 10.02 -23.96 3.20
CA ASP A 5 11.28 -23.73 3.88
C ASP A 5 12.31 -23.27 2.84
N ALA A 6 12.92 -22.10 3.06
CA ALA A 6 13.81 -21.50 2.07
C ALA A 6 15.13 -22.28 1.88
N SER A 7 15.57 -23.02 2.90
CA SER A 7 16.83 -23.76 2.86
C SER A 7 16.71 -25.13 2.20
N THR A 8 15.57 -25.79 2.39
CA THR A 8 15.33 -27.16 1.93
C THR A 8 14.37 -27.23 0.75
N GLY A 9 13.59 -26.18 0.48
CA GLY A 9 12.51 -26.18 -0.50
C GLY A 9 11.31 -27.03 -0.09
N LYS A 10 11.30 -27.61 1.12
CA LYS A 10 10.20 -28.45 1.60
C LYS A 10 8.96 -27.60 1.87
N GLN A 11 7.80 -28.03 1.40
CA GLN A 11 6.54 -27.38 1.74
C GLN A 11 6.28 -27.47 3.25
N LEU A 12 6.05 -26.32 3.89
CA LEU A 12 5.69 -26.21 5.31
C LEU A 12 4.19 -26.40 5.50
N TRP A 13 3.41 -25.63 4.74
CA TRP A 13 1.95 -25.66 4.79
C TRP A 13 1.36 -25.11 3.49
N GLN A 14 0.06 -25.34 3.32
CA GLN A 14 -0.72 -24.85 2.19
C GLN A 14 -2.05 -24.31 2.69
N HIS A 15 -2.35 -23.07 2.32
CA HIS A 15 -3.65 -22.44 2.52
C HIS A 15 -4.57 -22.78 1.34
N PRO A 16 -5.83 -23.18 1.58
CA PRO A 16 -6.73 -23.70 0.53
C PRO A 16 -7.12 -22.65 -0.50
N THR A 17 -7.18 -21.38 -0.12
CA THR A 17 -7.60 -20.28 -1.01
C THR A 17 -6.38 -19.50 -1.55
N PRO A 18 -6.51 -18.87 -2.73
CA PRO A 18 -5.57 -17.83 -3.13
C PRO A 18 -5.77 -16.58 -2.25
N GLY A 19 -4.68 -15.88 -1.99
CA GLY A 19 -4.68 -14.61 -1.28
C GLY A 19 -4.20 -13.48 -2.18
N LEU A 20 -4.71 -12.28 -1.93
CA LEU A 20 -4.27 -11.04 -2.56
C LEU A 20 -3.53 -10.17 -1.54
N GLY A 21 -2.65 -9.31 -2.02
CA GLY A 21 -1.99 -8.29 -1.20
C GLY A 21 -1.16 -8.82 -0.03
N LEU A 22 -0.45 -9.93 -0.24
CA LEU A 22 0.32 -10.60 0.82
C LEU A 22 1.39 -9.68 1.42
N THR A 23 1.51 -9.68 2.75
CA THR A 23 2.65 -9.09 3.47
C THR A 23 3.02 -9.93 4.69
N ILE A 24 4.24 -9.81 5.18
CA ILE A 24 4.75 -10.57 6.33
C ILE A 24 5.25 -9.60 7.40
N GLY A 25 4.93 -9.86 8.66
CA GLY A 25 5.39 -9.10 9.82
C GLY A 25 5.13 -9.86 11.12
N ASP A 26 5.94 -9.64 12.15
CA ASP A 26 5.80 -10.27 13.47
C ASP A 26 5.53 -11.79 13.46
N HIS A 27 6.23 -12.55 12.60
CA HIS A 27 6.02 -14.00 12.42
C HIS A 27 4.64 -14.40 11.87
N HIS A 28 3.91 -13.48 11.26
CA HIS A 28 2.64 -13.72 10.60
C HIS A 28 2.69 -13.37 9.12
N LEU A 29 1.85 -14.05 8.35
CA LEU A 29 1.46 -13.67 6.99
C LEU A 29 0.08 -13.01 7.04
N TYR A 30 -0.05 -11.87 6.40
CA TYR A 30 -1.30 -11.12 6.28
C TYR A 30 -1.71 -11.00 4.82
N PHE A 31 -2.98 -11.21 4.51
CA PHE A 31 -3.50 -11.14 3.14
C PHE A 31 -5.01 -10.91 3.13
N ILE A 32 -5.52 -10.59 1.94
CA ILE A 32 -6.95 -10.56 1.65
C ILE A 32 -7.35 -11.89 1.05
N GLU A 33 -8.31 -12.56 1.68
CA GLU A 33 -8.93 -13.77 1.16
C GLU A 33 -10.07 -13.40 0.20
N ASN A 34 -10.19 -14.16 -0.89
CA ASN A 34 -11.17 -14.00 -1.99
C ASN A 34 -10.87 -12.85 -2.97
N GLU A 35 -11.77 -12.68 -3.94
CA GLU A 35 -11.66 -11.66 -4.99
C GLU A 35 -11.88 -10.26 -4.45
N TRP A 36 -11.17 -9.30 -5.04
CA TRP A 36 -11.30 -7.89 -4.71
C TRP A 36 -12.62 -7.31 -5.22
N PRO A 37 -13.42 -6.62 -4.38
CA PRO A 37 -14.74 -6.16 -4.79
C PRO A 37 -14.66 -4.91 -5.68
N ASN A 38 -15.16 -5.05 -6.91
CA ASN A 38 -15.07 -4.03 -7.94
C ASN A 38 -15.90 -2.75 -7.68
N LYS A 39 -16.83 -2.77 -6.73
CA LYS A 39 -17.75 -1.67 -6.45
C LYS A 39 -17.89 -1.37 -4.95
N GLY A 40 -16.85 -1.67 -4.18
CA GLY A 40 -16.95 -1.73 -2.72
C GLY A 40 -17.69 -3.00 -2.28
N GLY A 41 -17.76 -3.22 -0.97
CA GLY A 41 -18.27 -4.44 -0.36
C GLY A 41 -17.24 -5.09 0.58
N ALA A 42 -17.66 -6.18 1.21
CA ALA A 42 -16.85 -6.88 2.20
C ALA A 42 -15.59 -7.49 1.59
N ILE A 43 -14.46 -7.31 2.28
CA ILE A 43 -13.23 -8.06 2.10
C ILE A 43 -12.93 -8.85 3.37
N GLU A 44 -12.25 -9.99 3.21
CA GLU A 44 -11.84 -10.83 4.34
C GLU A 44 -10.34 -10.65 4.57
N LEU A 45 -9.98 -10.00 5.66
CA LEU A 45 -8.60 -9.83 6.11
C LEU A 45 -8.21 -11.04 6.96
N VAL A 46 -7.08 -11.65 6.65
CA VAL A 46 -6.63 -12.87 7.33
C VAL A 46 -5.18 -12.71 7.80
N GLY A 47 -4.93 -13.09 9.05
CA GLY A 47 -3.61 -13.25 9.63
C GLY A 47 -3.32 -14.72 9.95
N LEU A 48 -2.24 -15.27 9.40
CA LEU A 48 -1.78 -16.65 9.67
C LEU A 48 -0.42 -16.63 10.36
N GLN A 49 -0.20 -17.59 11.25
CA GLN A 49 1.12 -17.90 11.78
C GLN A 49 2.03 -18.39 10.64
N LEU A 50 3.15 -17.69 10.38
CA LEU A 50 4.00 -17.94 9.21
C LEU A 50 4.60 -19.35 9.20
N THR A 51 4.89 -19.93 10.36
CA THR A 51 5.52 -21.24 10.47
C THR A 51 4.54 -22.40 10.34
N THR A 52 3.29 -22.21 10.74
CA THR A 52 2.30 -23.32 10.84
C THR A 52 1.12 -23.17 9.88
N GLY A 53 0.89 -21.98 9.33
CA GLY A 53 -0.30 -21.66 8.55
C GLY A 53 -1.58 -21.59 9.37
N LYS A 54 -1.51 -21.69 10.72
CA LYS A 54 -2.69 -21.60 11.58
C LYS A 54 -3.23 -20.17 11.58
N GLN A 55 -4.55 -20.04 11.48
CA GLN A 55 -5.23 -18.75 11.58
C GLN A 55 -5.03 -18.14 12.96
N ALA A 56 -4.44 -16.94 12.99
CA ALA A 56 -4.36 -16.11 14.19
C ALA A 56 -5.65 -15.30 14.34
N TRP A 57 -6.11 -14.69 13.25
CA TRP A 57 -7.35 -13.93 13.20
C TRP A 57 -7.90 -13.84 11.77
N ARG A 58 -9.18 -13.50 11.69
CA ARG A 58 -9.92 -13.22 10.46
C ARG A 58 -10.92 -12.12 10.75
N GLN A 59 -10.95 -11.07 9.93
CA GLN A 59 -11.86 -9.95 10.07
C GLN A 59 -12.49 -9.58 8.74
N SER A 60 -13.80 -9.34 8.76
CA SER A 60 -14.50 -8.78 7.62
C SER A 60 -14.41 -7.26 7.67
N PHE A 61 -14.18 -6.62 6.53
CA PHE A 61 -14.14 -5.17 6.44
C PHE A 61 -14.90 -4.69 5.21
N ASP A 62 -15.86 -3.80 5.41
CA ASP A 62 -16.66 -3.24 4.32
C ASP A 62 -15.95 -2.08 3.65
N LEU A 63 -15.58 -2.29 2.39
CA LEU A 63 -15.04 -1.23 1.55
C LEU A 63 -16.17 -0.33 1.08
N PRO A 64 -16.05 1.01 1.24
CA PRO A 64 -17.05 1.91 0.72
C PRO A 64 -17.10 1.80 -0.81
N VAL A 65 -18.28 2.08 -1.36
CA VAL A 65 -18.39 2.36 -2.79
C VAL A 65 -17.53 3.60 -3.07
N PRO A 66 -16.59 3.54 -4.02
CA PRO A 66 -15.71 4.67 -4.31
C PRO A 66 -16.52 5.90 -4.72
N ASP A 67 -16.53 6.94 -3.88
CA ASP A 67 -17.13 8.27 -4.15
C ASP A 67 -16.27 9.11 -5.12
N VAL A 68 -15.44 8.46 -5.91
CA VAL A 68 -14.55 9.17 -6.84
C VAL A 68 -15.36 9.44 -8.10
N LYS A 69 -15.60 10.73 -8.40
CA LYS A 69 -16.07 11.14 -9.73
C LYS A 69 -15.19 10.45 -10.78
N ARG A 70 -15.85 9.89 -11.81
CA ARG A 70 -15.13 9.30 -12.94
C ARG A 70 -14.06 10.27 -13.42
N SER A 71 -12.81 9.82 -13.44
CA SER A 71 -11.72 10.57 -14.04
C SER A 71 -11.92 10.57 -15.55
N ALA A 72 -11.55 11.67 -16.23
CA ALA A 72 -11.49 11.72 -17.69
C ALA A 72 -10.59 10.63 -18.29
N TYR A 73 -9.72 10.04 -17.46
CA TYR A 73 -8.79 8.96 -17.80
C TYR A 73 -9.29 7.57 -17.41
N ASP A 74 -10.48 7.40 -16.84
CA ASP A 74 -11.04 6.07 -16.59
C ASP A 74 -11.31 5.30 -17.91
N ASN A 75 -11.37 6.02 -19.04
CA ASN A 75 -11.41 5.44 -20.40
C ASN A 75 -10.02 5.02 -20.92
N TYR A 76 -8.93 5.44 -20.27
CA TYR A 76 -7.55 5.10 -20.67
C TYR A 76 -7.20 3.64 -20.33
N ALA A 77 -7.91 3.06 -19.35
CA ALA A 77 -7.91 1.62 -19.09
C ALA A 77 -9.37 1.16 -18.94
N PRO A 78 -10.09 0.92 -20.06
CA PRO A 78 -11.46 0.44 -20.02
C PRO A 78 -11.54 -0.84 -19.18
N GLY A 79 -12.26 -0.81 -18.05
CA GLY A 79 -12.34 -1.93 -17.11
C GLY A 79 -11.37 -1.87 -15.93
N SER A 80 -10.50 -0.85 -15.83
CA SER A 80 -9.80 -0.56 -14.57
C SER A 80 -10.81 -0.06 -13.55
N ILE A 81 -11.00 -0.88 -12.53
CA ILE A 81 -11.95 -0.68 -11.44
C ILE A 81 -11.67 0.69 -10.77
N PRO A 82 -12.68 1.49 -10.36
CA PRO A 82 -12.44 2.68 -9.53
C PRO A 82 -11.74 2.35 -8.20
N ASN A 83 -11.91 1.12 -7.72
CA ASN A 83 -11.12 0.41 -6.69
C ASN A 83 -9.97 -0.37 -7.34
N GLY A 84 -9.09 0.32 -8.07
CA GLY A 84 -8.28 -0.33 -9.08
C GLY A 84 -7.36 -1.44 -8.56
N LEU A 85 -6.95 -2.22 -9.55
CA LEU A 85 -5.95 -3.27 -9.56
C LEU A 85 -5.00 -3.29 -8.33
N LEU A 86 -5.27 -4.25 -7.45
CA LEU A 86 -4.42 -4.81 -6.40
C LEU A 86 -3.96 -3.82 -5.31
N ALA A 87 -4.77 -3.74 -4.25
CA ALA A 87 -4.35 -3.29 -2.94
C ALA A 87 -3.41 -4.35 -2.31
N GLY A 88 -2.19 -3.94 -1.98
CA GLY A 88 -1.28 -4.70 -1.15
C GLY A 88 -1.39 -4.30 0.32
N PHE A 89 -0.85 -5.12 1.22
CA PHE A 89 -0.57 -4.69 2.58
C PHE A 89 0.88 -4.19 2.71
N ILE A 90 1.07 -3.16 3.52
CA ILE A 90 2.37 -2.84 4.12
C ILE A 90 2.27 -3.05 5.62
N TYR A 91 3.24 -3.77 6.18
CA TYR A 91 3.37 -3.98 7.61
C TYR A 91 4.45 -3.05 8.18
N HIS A 92 4.18 -2.45 9.34
CA HIS A 92 5.19 -1.78 10.16
C HIS A 92 4.76 -1.67 11.62
N GLN A 93 5.62 -2.14 12.53
CA GLN A 93 5.45 -2.00 14.00
C GLN A 93 4.02 -2.34 14.47
N GLY A 94 3.51 -3.51 14.08
CA GLY A 94 2.18 -3.98 14.46
C GLY A 94 1.01 -3.32 13.74
N THR A 95 1.26 -2.51 12.70
CA THR A 95 0.22 -1.86 11.88
C THR A 95 0.27 -2.37 10.44
N LEU A 96 -0.89 -2.62 9.86
CA LEU A 96 -1.08 -2.94 8.45
C LEU A 96 -1.71 -1.75 7.73
N ALA A 97 -1.11 -1.26 6.65
CA ALA A 97 -1.74 -0.32 5.72
C ALA A 97 -2.28 -1.03 4.50
N LEU A 98 -3.54 -0.76 4.18
CA LEU A 98 -4.22 -1.22 2.98
C LEU A 98 -4.65 -0.01 2.12
N GLU A 99 -4.06 0.15 0.94
CA GLU A 99 -4.52 1.14 -0.04
C GLU A 99 -5.66 0.54 -0.86
N VAL A 100 -6.90 0.89 -0.53
CA VAL A 100 -8.09 0.32 -1.20
C VAL A 100 -8.49 1.14 -2.43
N THR A 101 -8.30 2.46 -2.37
CA THR A 101 -8.80 3.40 -3.38
C THR A 101 -7.77 4.49 -3.66
N ARG A 102 -8.04 5.30 -4.69
CA ARG A 102 -7.33 6.57 -4.96
C ARG A 102 -7.43 7.60 -3.83
N THR A 103 -8.11 7.30 -2.73
CA THR A 103 -8.44 8.32 -1.73
C THR A 103 -8.15 7.87 -0.32
N TYR A 104 -8.17 6.56 -0.05
CA TYR A 104 -8.10 6.03 1.30
C TYR A 104 -7.01 5.00 1.47
N ILE A 105 -6.26 5.14 2.56
CA ILE A 105 -5.47 4.08 3.16
C ILE A 105 -6.11 3.71 4.48
N TYR A 106 -6.40 2.43 4.66
CA TYR A 106 -6.96 1.89 5.89
C TYR A 106 -5.85 1.28 6.71
N LEU A 107 -5.82 1.62 8.00
CA LEU A 107 -4.87 1.09 8.95
C LEU A 107 -5.55 0.04 9.81
N PHE A 108 -4.93 -1.12 9.96
CA PHE A 108 -5.40 -2.21 10.79
C PHE A 108 -4.33 -2.62 11.81
N SER A 109 -4.77 -3.11 12.96
CA SER A 109 -3.92 -3.78 13.94
C SER A 109 -3.47 -5.12 13.39
N ALA A 110 -2.16 -5.37 13.35
CA ALA A 110 -1.60 -6.65 12.92
C ALA A 110 -1.86 -7.77 13.97
N LYS A 111 -2.21 -7.40 15.20
CA LYS A 111 -2.47 -8.33 16.31
C LYS A 111 -3.79 -9.07 16.15
N ASP A 112 -4.84 -8.39 15.69
CA ASP A 112 -6.22 -8.88 15.71
C ASP A 112 -7.06 -8.47 14.47
N GLY A 113 -6.48 -7.69 13.56
CA GLY A 113 -7.16 -7.20 12.37
C GLY A 113 -8.11 -6.03 12.63
N GLU A 114 -8.12 -5.46 13.85
CA GLU A 114 -8.99 -4.33 14.18
C GLU A 114 -8.71 -3.12 13.27
N HIS A 115 -9.75 -2.53 12.69
CA HIS A 115 -9.62 -1.28 11.94
C HIS A 115 -9.29 -0.13 12.90
N LEU A 116 -8.09 0.42 12.75
CA LEU A 116 -7.60 1.51 13.59
C LEU A 116 -8.10 2.87 13.11
N ARG A 117 -8.03 3.11 11.79
CA ARG A 117 -8.48 4.36 11.14
C ARG A 117 -8.37 4.30 9.62
N SER A 118 -9.02 5.26 8.98
CA SER A 118 -8.88 5.52 7.56
C SER A 118 -8.22 6.88 7.35
N LEU A 119 -7.17 6.93 6.53
CA LEU A 119 -6.48 8.15 6.14
C LEU A 119 -6.93 8.56 4.75
N ARG A 120 -7.44 9.79 4.63
CA ARG A 120 -7.78 10.37 3.35
C ARG A 120 -6.57 11.09 2.77
N TYR A 121 -6.18 10.73 1.55
CA TYR A 121 -5.09 11.37 0.81
C TYR A 121 -5.51 11.64 -0.64
N LYS A 122 -4.79 12.51 -1.34
CA LYS A 122 -5.07 12.82 -2.75
C LYS A 122 -4.18 11.93 -3.64
N ASN A 123 -4.70 10.80 -4.12
CA ASN A 123 -3.98 10.02 -5.15
C ASN A 123 -4.12 10.70 -6.51
N TRP A 124 -3.11 10.50 -7.34
CA TRP A 124 -2.75 11.27 -8.52
C TRP A 124 -2.53 10.38 -9.73
N SER A 125 -2.69 9.06 -9.59
CA SER A 125 -2.46 8.14 -10.69
C SER A 125 -3.73 7.69 -11.42
N PRO A 126 -3.70 7.64 -12.77
CA PRO A 126 -4.76 7.02 -13.57
C PRO A 126 -5.02 5.57 -13.16
N TYR A 127 -3.97 4.89 -12.74
CA TYR A 127 -4.01 3.50 -12.31
C TYR A 127 -4.04 3.46 -10.79
N ALA A 128 -4.92 2.67 -10.19
CA ALA A 128 -4.81 2.37 -8.75
C ALA A 128 -3.64 1.41 -8.44
N SER A 129 -2.66 1.32 -9.34
CA SER A 129 -1.56 0.39 -9.20
C SER A 129 -0.59 0.86 -8.13
N GLY A 130 -0.66 0.14 -7.02
CA GLY A 130 0.47 -0.35 -6.24
C GLY A 130 0.85 0.57 -5.10
N LEU A 131 0.70 0.05 -3.87
CA LEU A 131 0.92 0.78 -2.62
C LEU A 131 2.05 1.78 -2.73
N ARG A 132 1.68 3.06 -2.58
CA ARG A 132 2.64 4.18 -2.57
C ARG A 132 3.07 4.59 -1.18
N ALA A 133 2.44 3.93 -0.22
CA ALA A 133 2.72 3.98 1.18
C ALA A 133 4.09 3.42 1.49
N LEU A 134 4.73 4.03 2.48
CA LEU A 134 5.90 3.50 3.15
C LEU A 134 5.72 3.81 4.63
N MET A 135 5.88 2.82 5.49
CA MET A 135 5.83 3.04 6.93
C MET A 135 7.24 3.00 7.51
N ILE A 136 7.69 4.12 8.09
CA ILE A 136 8.99 4.28 8.74
C ILE A 136 8.82 5.20 9.94
N ASP A 137 9.47 4.87 11.07
CA ASP A 137 9.49 5.71 12.28
C ASP A 137 8.09 6.15 12.74
N GLY A 138 7.11 5.23 12.62
CA GLY A 138 5.73 5.52 12.99
C GLY A 138 5.01 6.49 12.06
N LYS A 139 5.53 6.69 10.84
CA LYS A 139 4.93 7.57 9.82
C LYS A 139 4.64 6.81 8.53
N LEU A 140 3.51 7.13 7.93
CA LEU A 140 3.12 6.75 6.58
C LEU A 140 3.56 7.83 5.59
N TRP A 141 4.56 7.53 4.78
CA TRP A 141 5.05 8.39 3.71
C TRP A 141 4.29 8.11 2.43
N LEU A 142 3.72 9.16 1.84
CA LEU A 142 2.90 9.12 0.63
C LEU A 142 3.35 10.21 -0.34
N PRO A 143 3.67 9.87 -1.59
CA PRO A 143 3.88 10.86 -2.60
C PRO A 143 2.50 11.36 -3.11
N GLU A 144 2.30 12.67 -3.17
CA GLU A 144 1.01 13.34 -3.49
C GLU A 144 1.18 14.44 -4.55
N ALA A 145 0.13 14.65 -5.38
CA ALA A 145 0.11 15.69 -6.40
C ALA A 145 -0.68 16.95 -5.98
N GLN A 146 -0.32 18.09 -6.56
CA GLN A 146 -1.13 19.30 -6.47
C GLN A 146 -2.04 19.50 -7.70
N GLU A 147 -1.56 19.44 -8.95
CA GLU A 147 -2.39 19.88 -10.10
C GLU A 147 -2.23 19.10 -11.44
N ASP A 148 -1.09 18.43 -11.72
CA ASP A 148 -0.87 17.69 -12.99
C ASP A 148 -0.79 16.16 -12.87
N PHE A 149 -1.32 15.47 -13.87
CA PHE A 149 -1.83 14.08 -13.83
C PHE A 149 -0.77 12.95 -13.81
N ASP A 150 0.49 13.24 -14.09
CA ASP A 150 1.56 12.21 -14.20
C ASP A 150 2.73 12.43 -13.24
N PHE A 151 2.75 13.57 -12.56
CA PHE A 151 3.93 14.11 -11.90
C PHE A 151 3.60 14.66 -10.52
N GLY A 152 4.50 14.40 -9.57
CA GLY A 152 4.28 14.66 -8.16
C GLY A 152 5.48 15.41 -7.62
N PHE A 153 5.18 16.37 -6.79
CA PHE A 153 6.13 17.34 -6.28
C PHE A 153 6.31 17.22 -4.78
N ASN A 154 5.47 16.45 -4.08
CA ASN A 154 5.52 16.34 -2.64
C ASN A 154 5.51 14.88 -2.18
N ILE A 155 6.27 14.60 -1.13
CA ILE A 155 6.12 13.41 -0.29
C ILE A 155 5.67 13.86 1.08
N ASN A 156 4.47 13.48 1.49
CA ASN A 156 3.90 13.81 2.79
C ASN A 156 4.10 12.66 3.76
N ALA A 157 4.36 12.98 5.03
CA ALA A 157 4.39 12.02 6.11
C ALA A 157 3.16 12.21 6.98
N TYR A 158 2.44 11.12 7.25
CA TYR A 158 1.31 11.07 8.17
C TYR A 158 1.69 10.27 9.40
N SER A 159 1.45 10.78 10.60
CA SER A 159 1.72 10.00 11.81
C SER A 159 0.73 8.83 11.89
N LEU A 160 1.23 7.63 12.18
CA LEU A 160 0.36 6.45 12.37
C LEU A 160 -0.45 6.55 13.66
N LYS A 161 -0.01 7.37 14.62
CA LYS A 161 -0.65 7.55 15.93
C LYS A 161 -1.93 8.38 15.85
N ASP A 162 -1.93 9.47 15.11
CA ASP A 162 -3.05 10.44 15.02
C ASP A 162 -3.61 10.57 13.59
N GLY A 163 -2.86 10.14 12.57
CA GLY A 163 -3.27 10.26 11.17
C GLY A 163 -3.02 11.65 10.58
N GLU A 164 -2.42 12.55 11.35
CA GLU A 164 -2.17 13.92 10.93
C GLU A 164 -0.94 14.01 10.03
N LYS A 165 -0.96 14.94 9.09
CA LYS A 165 0.22 15.24 8.27
C LYS A 165 1.27 15.94 9.14
N VAL A 166 2.37 15.25 9.41
CA VAL A 166 3.46 15.72 10.28
C VAL A 166 4.67 16.25 9.51
N SER A 167 4.81 15.93 8.22
CA SER A 167 5.89 16.43 7.38
C SER A 167 5.50 16.49 5.91
N SER A 168 6.23 17.30 5.14
CA SER A 168 6.14 17.36 3.69
C SER A 168 7.52 17.66 3.10
N ILE A 169 7.95 16.86 2.13
CA ILE A 169 9.17 17.04 1.36
C ILE A 169 8.77 17.48 -0.03
N LYS A 170 9.17 18.70 -0.42
CA LYS A 170 9.04 19.18 -1.79
C LYS A 170 10.21 18.66 -2.62
N LEU A 171 9.91 17.95 -3.69
CA LEU A 171 10.89 17.40 -4.63
C LEU A 171 11.42 18.51 -5.54
N ALA A 172 12.70 18.45 -5.86
CA ALA A 172 13.33 19.41 -6.76
C ALA A 172 12.88 19.17 -8.20
N THR A 173 12.70 17.90 -8.57
CA THR A 173 12.21 17.49 -9.89
C THR A 173 10.91 16.70 -9.75
N PRO A 174 9.88 16.97 -10.57
CA PRO A 174 8.68 16.15 -10.56
C PRO A 174 8.98 14.70 -10.92
N ILE A 175 8.51 13.76 -10.11
CA ILE A 175 8.73 12.32 -10.36
C ILE A 175 7.49 11.69 -10.98
N ARG A 176 7.70 11.00 -12.11
CA ARG A 176 6.65 10.21 -12.76
C ARG A 176 6.52 8.84 -12.09
N GLN A 177 5.37 8.55 -11.50
CA GLN A 177 5.15 7.30 -10.75
C GLN A 177 4.40 6.20 -11.51
N ARG A 178 4.56 6.13 -12.84
CA ARG A 178 3.89 5.10 -13.63
C ARG A 178 4.48 3.72 -13.34
N CYS A 179 3.61 2.79 -12.89
CA CYS A 179 3.85 1.35 -12.80
C CYS A 179 5.06 0.89 -11.98
N ARG A 180 5.61 1.73 -11.09
CA ARG A 180 6.74 1.38 -10.22
C ARG A 180 6.31 1.68 -8.79
N PRO A 181 5.98 0.65 -7.98
CA PRO A 181 5.68 0.88 -6.57
C PRO A 181 6.91 1.51 -5.92
N PRO A 182 6.75 2.51 -5.05
CA PRO A 182 7.89 3.01 -4.32
C PRO A 182 8.47 1.89 -3.46
N LEU A 183 9.77 1.67 -3.62
CA LEU A 183 10.53 0.84 -2.69
C LEU A 183 11.14 1.76 -1.66
N ALA A 184 11.45 1.24 -0.49
CA ALA A 184 12.10 2.06 0.51
C ALA A 184 12.91 1.26 1.50
N THR A 185 13.83 1.98 2.10
CA THR A 185 14.61 1.60 3.28
C THR A 185 14.26 2.59 4.39
N GLU A 186 14.69 2.31 5.61
CA GLU A 186 14.53 3.22 6.77
C GLU A 186 14.92 4.68 6.48
N LYS A 187 15.84 4.94 5.54
CA LYS A 187 16.33 6.31 5.25
C LYS A 187 15.91 6.86 3.89
N PHE A 188 15.62 5.98 2.94
CA PHE A 188 15.45 6.35 1.54
C PHE A 188 14.15 5.83 0.96
N MET A 189 13.46 6.68 0.21
CA MET A 189 12.36 6.30 -0.65
C MET A 189 12.84 6.29 -2.11
N PHE A 190 12.64 5.16 -2.79
CA PHE A 190 12.88 4.98 -4.21
C PHE A 190 11.58 5.26 -4.95
N LEU A 191 11.56 6.32 -5.74
CA LEU A 191 10.43 6.73 -6.56
C LEU A 191 10.75 6.48 -8.03
N GLY A 192 9.79 6.79 -8.92
CA GLY A 192 9.88 6.61 -10.38
C GLY A 192 11.30 6.71 -10.95
N GLY A 193 11.69 5.78 -11.83
CA GLY A 193 13.07 5.76 -12.33
C GLY A 193 14.12 5.18 -11.38
N LEU A 194 13.79 4.76 -10.15
CA LEU A 194 14.76 4.55 -9.06
C LEU A 194 15.39 5.86 -8.54
N ASN A 195 14.69 6.99 -8.67
CA ASN A 195 15.07 8.22 -7.98
C ASN A 195 15.06 7.97 -6.48
N THR A 196 16.10 8.40 -5.78
CA THR A 196 16.20 8.23 -4.32
C THR A 196 16.00 9.54 -3.59
N VAL A 197 15.13 9.55 -2.59
CA VAL A 197 14.89 10.70 -1.72
C VAL A 197 15.24 10.34 -0.29
N ASN A 198 16.10 11.12 0.34
CA ASN A 198 16.41 11.00 1.75
C ASN A 198 15.28 11.62 2.58
N LEU A 199 14.66 10.83 3.46
CA LEU A 199 13.44 11.24 4.17
C LEU A 199 13.67 12.24 5.32
N SER A 200 14.91 12.42 5.80
CA SER A 200 15.22 13.38 6.87
C SER A 200 15.64 14.75 6.32
N SER A 201 16.38 14.76 5.22
CA SER A 201 16.93 15.98 4.61
C SER A 201 16.17 16.46 3.39
N GLY A 202 15.35 15.61 2.78
CA GLY A 202 14.71 15.87 1.49
C GLY A 202 15.67 15.82 0.29
N ALA A 203 16.96 15.49 0.50
CA ALA A 203 17.95 15.43 -0.57
C ALA A 203 17.56 14.38 -1.62
N GLU A 204 17.59 14.77 -2.89
CA GLU A 204 17.19 13.95 -4.04
C GLU A 204 18.42 13.55 -4.85
N THR A 205 18.48 12.29 -5.26
CA THR A 205 19.38 11.83 -6.35
C THR A 205 18.52 11.29 -7.47
N VAL A 206 18.48 12.02 -8.57
CA VAL A 206 17.75 11.63 -9.78
C VAL A 206 18.56 10.59 -10.53
N ARG A 207 17.95 9.44 -10.82
CA ARG A 207 18.53 8.41 -11.69
C ARG A 207 17.60 8.24 -12.89
N PRO A 208 17.86 8.92 -14.02
CA PRO A 208 17.06 8.69 -15.21
C PRO A 208 17.30 7.24 -15.67
N ILE A 209 16.27 6.40 -15.60
CA ILE A 209 16.23 5.18 -16.40
C ILE A 209 15.80 5.62 -17.80
N ALA A 210 16.75 5.53 -18.74
CA ALA A 210 16.51 5.73 -20.17
C ALA A 210 15.49 4.73 -20.71
#